data_AF-A0A9W8MZX8-F1
#
_entry.id   AF-A0A9W8MZX8-F1
#
_cell.length_a   1.000
_cell.length_b   1.000
_cell.length_c   1.000
_cell.angle_alpha   90.00
_cell.angle_beta   90.00
_cell.angle_gamma   90.00
#
_symmetry.space_group_name_H-M   'P 1'
#
loop_
_entity.id
_entity.type
_entity.pdbx_description
1 polymer ?
#
loop_
_entity_poly.entity_id
_entity_poly.type
_entity_poly.pdbx_seq_one_letter_code
_entity_poly.pdbx_strand_id
1 'polypeptide(L)'
;MDGIKEEEEDEDEFVEDDELPEWAKRTTFEGDTLGRAHALLAYFLPSTLLPHLGPPNNRAALLTSLSSGQLLCAAYNAAVRKSKKPWGFVSKDGIHDIIALEKAALASGAAGEEDVASGASGKKVWTFRRTDNLRLWAGALKIRYTLPIETPSHLLATQPTPGSAFNTPLSSPSGAKTRFAFGPRGKDDREPPILFDPPVVAKREAGWDDMLEAVLTRWVDKAVEERRSVQS
;
A
#
# COMPACT_ATOMS: atom_id res chain seq x y z
N MET A 1 3.23 47.24 -30.54
CA MET A 1 2.15 46.30 -30.17
C MET A 1 2.37 45.10 -31.04
N ASP A 2 3.22 44.17 -30.59
CA ASP A 2 3.41 42.88 -31.27
C ASP A 2 2.72 41.82 -30.43
N GLY A 3 1.77 41.16 -31.08
CA GLY A 3 0.73 40.34 -30.48
C GLY A 3 1.29 39.13 -29.75
N ILE A 4 0.77 38.96 -28.54
CA ILE A 4 0.78 37.72 -27.77
C ILE A 4 0.08 36.66 -28.65
N LYS A 5 0.81 35.63 -29.06
CA LYS A 5 0.22 34.41 -29.58
C LYS A 5 -0.23 33.60 -28.37
N GLU A 6 -1.50 33.75 -28.01
CA GLU A 6 -2.22 32.83 -27.15
C GLU A 6 -2.25 31.48 -27.88
N GLU A 7 -1.46 30.52 -27.42
CA GLU A 7 -1.68 29.10 -27.70
C GLU A 7 -2.60 28.59 -26.58
N GLU A 8 -3.89 28.90 -26.71
CA GLU A 8 -4.96 28.10 -26.12
C GLU A 8 -5.15 26.88 -27.03
N GLU A 9 -4.96 25.68 -26.47
CA GLU A 9 -5.74 24.46 -26.70
C GLU A 9 -5.07 23.31 -25.92
N ASP A 10 -5.08 23.43 -24.58
CA ASP A 10 -5.12 22.24 -23.73
C ASP A 10 -6.53 21.63 -23.90
N GLU A 11 -6.78 20.99 -25.05
CA GLU A 11 -7.93 20.10 -25.18
C GLU A 11 -7.72 18.98 -24.16
N ASP A 12 -8.64 18.91 -23.19
CA ASP A 12 -8.75 17.81 -22.24
C ASP A 12 -8.95 16.49 -23.01
N GLU A 13 -7.87 15.89 -23.52
CA GLU A 13 -7.90 14.55 -24.09
C GLU A 13 -8.31 13.62 -22.96
N PHE A 14 -9.57 13.17 -22.90
CA PHE A 14 -9.99 12.10 -21.99
C PHE A 14 -9.69 10.76 -22.68
N VAL A 15 -8.97 9.84 -22.03
CA VAL A 15 -8.79 8.48 -22.57
C VAL A 15 -10.17 7.80 -22.61
N GLU A 16 -10.54 7.35 -23.82
CA GLU A 16 -11.78 6.61 -24.04
C GLU A 16 -11.76 5.29 -23.27
N ASP A 17 -12.93 4.87 -22.75
CA ASP A 17 -13.03 3.70 -21.87
C ASP A 17 -12.62 2.40 -22.58
N ASP A 18 -12.76 2.35 -23.91
CA ASP A 18 -12.41 1.17 -24.71
C ASP A 18 -10.90 0.94 -24.83
N GLU A 19 -10.09 1.98 -24.71
CA GLU A 19 -8.63 1.91 -24.73
C GLU A 19 -8.03 1.52 -23.38
N LEU A 20 -8.83 1.59 -22.31
CA LEU A 20 -8.39 1.26 -20.97
C LEU A 20 -8.30 -0.26 -20.78
N PRO A 21 -7.28 -0.76 -20.05
CA PRO A 21 -7.29 -2.15 -19.60
C PRO A 21 -8.52 -2.40 -18.72
N GLU A 22 -9.05 -3.63 -18.69
CA GLU A 22 -10.31 -3.96 -17.99
C GLU A 22 -10.38 -3.41 -16.56
N TRP A 23 -9.29 -3.52 -15.80
CA TRP A 23 -9.23 -3.04 -14.40
C TRP A 23 -9.43 -1.52 -14.26
N ALA A 24 -9.22 -0.75 -15.33
CA ALA A 24 -9.37 0.70 -15.35
C ALA A 24 -10.66 1.16 -16.03
N LYS A 25 -11.48 0.27 -16.62
CA LYS A 25 -12.75 0.64 -17.25
C LYS A 25 -13.81 1.05 -16.22
N ARG A 26 -14.71 1.97 -16.59
CA ARG A 26 -15.70 2.56 -15.66
C ARG A 26 -16.70 1.53 -15.16
N THR A 27 -17.25 0.75 -16.09
CA THR A 27 -18.44 -0.08 -15.87
C THR A 27 -18.12 -1.56 -15.59
N THR A 28 -16.93 -2.05 -15.95
CA THR A 28 -16.58 -3.49 -15.89
C THR A 28 -16.67 -4.10 -14.49
N PHE A 29 -16.44 -3.30 -13.45
CA PHE A 29 -16.39 -3.76 -12.06
C PHE A 29 -17.25 -2.89 -11.13
N GLU A 30 -18.42 -2.43 -11.60
CA GLU A 30 -19.36 -1.73 -10.72
C GLU A 30 -19.85 -2.66 -9.61
N GLY A 31 -19.71 -2.25 -8.35
CA GLY A 31 -20.06 -3.06 -7.18
C GLY A 31 -19.10 -4.21 -6.85
N ASP A 32 -18.07 -4.45 -7.68
CA ASP A 32 -17.07 -5.52 -7.46
C ASP A 32 -15.65 -4.95 -7.31
N THR A 33 -15.40 -4.31 -6.17
CA THR A 33 -14.11 -3.68 -5.84
C THR A 33 -12.97 -4.71 -5.77
N LEU A 34 -13.23 -5.90 -5.21
CA LEU A 34 -12.24 -6.97 -5.11
C LEU A 34 -11.94 -7.62 -6.46
N GLY A 35 -12.94 -7.79 -7.33
CA GLY A 35 -12.72 -8.21 -8.71
C GLY A 35 -11.83 -7.23 -9.48
N ARG A 36 -12.06 -5.91 -9.31
CA ARG A 36 -11.19 -4.88 -9.88
C ARG A 36 -9.77 -4.95 -9.34
N ALA A 37 -9.62 -5.10 -8.02
CA ALA A 37 -8.32 -5.24 -7.38
C ALA A 37 -7.57 -6.47 -7.91
N HIS A 38 -8.24 -7.61 -8.02
CA HIS A 38 -7.68 -8.82 -8.60
C HIS A 38 -7.27 -8.60 -10.06
N ALA A 39 -8.11 -7.98 -10.89
CA ALA A 39 -7.79 -7.70 -12.29
C ALA A 39 -6.55 -6.80 -12.43
N LEU A 40 -6.44 -5.76 -11.59
CA LEU A 40 -5.25 -4.90 -11.54
C LEU A 40 -4.00 -5.71 -11.16
N LEU A 41 -4.08 -6.49 -10.07
CA LEU A 41 -2.96 -7.31 -9.59
C LEU A 41 -2.53 -8.32 -10.66
N ALA A 42 -3.47 -9.04 -11.28
CA ALA A 42 -3.20 -10.01 -12.33
C ALA A 42 -2.53 -9.36 -13.55
N TYR A 43 -2.93 -8.14 -13.91
CA TYR A 43 -2.36 -7.39 -15.03
C TYR A 43 -0.90 -6.97 -14.80
N PHE A 44 -0.53 -6.67 -13.54
CA PHE A 44 0.79 -6.15 -13.19
C PHE A 44 1.75 -7.19 -12.59
N LEU A 45 1.24 -8.31 -12.09
CA LEU A 45 2.10 -9.36 -11.56
C LEU A 45 2.91 -10.06 -12.67
N PRO A 46 4.20 -10.33 -12.44
CA PRO A 46 4.97 -11.23 -13.29
C PRO A 46 4.30 -12.60 -13.40
N SER A 47 4.45 -13.26 -14.56
CA SER A 47 3.89 -14.60 -14.81
C SER A 47 4.33 -15.65 -13.78
N THR A 48 5.51 -15.49 -13.19
CA THR A 48 6.04 -16.38 -12.14
C THR A 48 5.33 -16.21 -10.80
N LEU A 49 4.70 -15.06 -10.55
CA LEU A 49 3.99 -14.74 -9.31
C LEU A 49 2.47 -14.86 -9.46
N LEU A 50 1.95 -14.79 -10.69
CA LEU A 50 0.52 -14.89 -10.96
C LEU A 50 -0.16 -16.15 -10.38
N PRO A 51 0.44 -17.37 -10.42
CA PRO A 51 -0.17 -18.56 -9.83
C PRO A 51 -0.33 -18.50 -8.30
N HIS A 52 0.32 -17.53 -7.64
CA HIS A 52 0.22 -17.33 -6.20
C HIS A 52 -0.86 -16.33 -5.81
N LEU A 53 -1.49 -15.64 -6.77
CA LEU A 53 -2.62 -14.76 -6.51
C LEU A 53 -3.87 -15.60 -6.23
N GLY A 54 -4.53 -15.36 -5.10
CA GLY A 54 -5.79 -16.02 -4.76
C GLY A 54 -6.92 -15.62 -5.72
N PRO A 55 -7.93 -16.47 -5.93
CA PRO A 55 -8.97 -16.24 -6.92
C PRO A 55 -9.88 -15.06 -6.54
N PRO A 56 -10.45 -14.32 -7.52
CA PRO A 56 -11.23 -13.11 -7.28
C PRO A 56 -12.56 -13.36 -6.57
N ASN A 57 -13.16 -14.54 -6.77
CA ASN A 57 -14.45 -14.91 -6.20
C ASN A 57 -14.38 -15.39 -4.74
N ASN A 58 -13.19 -15.41 -4.14
CA ASN A 58 -13.00 -15.80 -2.75
C ASN A 58 -12.14 -14.74 -2.04
N ARG A 59 -12.83 -13.80 -1.39
CA ARG A 59 -12.23 -12.72 -0.59
C ARG A 59 -11.13 -13.22 0.34
N ALA A 60 -11.41 -14.27 1.12
CA ALA A 60 -10.46 -14.78 2.11
C ALA A 60 -9.20 -15.35 1.46
N ALA A 61 -9.33 -16.08 0.35
CA ALA A 61 -8.20 -16.64 -0.39
C ALA A 61 -7.36 -15.54 -1.06
N LEU A 62 -8.02 -14.55 -1.70
CA LEU A 62 -7.36 -13.40 -2.29
C LEU A 62 -6.56 -12.62 -1.24
N LEU A 63 -7.21 -12.17 -0.16
CA LEU A 63 -6.53 -11.40 0.89
C LEU A 63 -5.42 -12.21 1.57
N THR A 64 -5.60 -13.52 1.74
CA THR A 64 -4.54 -14.40 2.29
C THR A 64 -3.31 -14.43 1.39
N SER A 65 -3.49 -14.49 0.08
CA SER A 65 -2.36 -14.46 -0.86
C SER A 65 -1.56 -13.14 -0.81
N LEU A 66 -2.22 -12.05 -0.41
CA LEU A 66 -1.65 -10.69 -0.35
C LEU A 66 -1.04 -10.35 1.01
N SER A 67 -1.38 -11.10 2.07
CA SER A 67 -0.99 -10.79 3.45
C SER A 67 0.51 -10.90 3.74
N SER A 68 1.29 -11.43 2.79
CA SER A 68 2.76 -11.46 2.84
C SER A 68 3.43 -10.18 2.33
N GLY A 69 2.67 -9.30 1.66
CA GLY A 69 3.15 -8.08 1.02
C GLY A 69 3.96 -8.28 -0.27
N GLN A 70 4.46 -9.48 -0.56
CA GLN A 70 5.34 -9.73 -1.71
C GLN A 70 4.65 -9.43 -3.05
N LEU A 71 3.44 -9.96 -3.24
CA LEU A 71 2.66 -9.74 -4.47
C LEU A 71 2.30 -8.25 -4.62
N LEU A 72 1.98 -7.58 -3.52
CA LEU A 72 1.63 -6.15 -3.50
C LEU A 72 2.83 -5.28 -3.93
N CYS A 73 4.02 -5.51 -3.37
CA CYS A 73 5.23 -4.80 -3.78
C CYS A 73 5.57 -5.05 -5.25
N ALA A 74 5.44 -6.30 -5.72
CA ALA A 74 5.73 -6.66 -7.10
C ALA A 74 4.78 -5.99 -8.09
N ALA A 75 3.47 -6.09 -7.84
CA ALA A 75 2.43 -5.46 -8.65
C ALA A 75 2.55 -3.93 -8.62
N TYR A 76 2.78 -3.34 -7.43
CA TYR A 76 3.02 -1.90 -7.28
C TYR A 76 4.17 -1.43 -8.16
N ASN A 77 5.35 -2.05 -8.05
CA ASN A 77 6.50 -1.66 -8.86
C ASN A 77 6.24 -1.81 -10.35
N ALA A 78 5.51 -2.84 -10.77
CA ALA A 78 5.10 -3.00 -12.17
C ALA A 78 4.12 -1.92 -12.63
N ALA A 79 3.15 -1.54 -11.79
CA ALA A 79 2.24 -0.44 -12.06
C ALA A 79 3.00 0.90 -12.18
N VAL A 80 3.91 1.18 -11.25
CA VAL A 80 4.76 2.38 -11.29
C VAL A 80 5.60 2.44 -12.56
N ARG A 81 6.18 1.32 -13.02
CA ARG A 81 6.95 1.31 -14.28
C ARG A 81 6.11 1.65 -15.52
N LYS A 82 4.82 1.30 -15.52
CA LYS A 82 3.89 1.59 -16.63
C LYS A 82 3.17 2.93 -16.46
N SER A 83 3.43 3.66 -15.38
CA SER A 83 2.86 4.97 -15.12
C SER A 83 3.61 6.05 -15.90
N LYS A 84 2.91 7.14 -16.22
CA LYS A 84 3.48 8.38 -16.77
C LYS A 84 4.46 9.05 -15.80
N LYS A 85 4.34 8.77 -14.50
CA LYS A 85 5.18 9.29 -13.41
C LYS A 85 5.90 8.12 -12.71
N PRO A 86 6.99 7.57 -13.28
CA PRO A 86 7.67 6.39 -12.77
C PRO A 86 8.59 6.72 -11.60
N TRP A 87 8.03 7.12 -10.46
CA TRP A 87 8.77 7.41 -9.21
C TRP A 87 8.10 6.76 -8.00
N GLY A 88 8.83 6.69 -6.88
CA GLY A 88 8.30 6.11 -5.63
C GLY A 88 8.37 4.58 -5.56
N PHE A 89 9.22 3.94 -6.37
CA PHE A 89 9.41 2.49 -6.34
C PHE A 89 9.74 1.96 -4.94
N VAL A 90 9.24 0.76 -4.66
CA VAL A 90 9.76 -0.06 -3.57
C VAL A 90 11.11 -0.65 -3.99
N SER A 91 12.14 -0.46 -3.16
CA SER A 91 13.47 -1.03 -3.42
C SER A 91 13.39 -2.55 -3.58
N LYS A 92 13.89 -3.08 -4.69
CA LYS A 92 13.83 -4.52 -5.01
C LYS A 92 14.59 -5.34 -3.96
N ASP A 93 15.72 -4.84 -3.48
CA ASP A 93 16.56 -5.52 -2.47
C ASP A 93 15.90 -5.55 -1.08
N GLY A 94 14.90 -4.69 -0.85
CA GLY A 94 14.10 -4.70 0.37
C GLY A 94 12.92 -5.68 0.34
N ILE A 95 12.51 -6.17 -0.85
CA ILE A 95 11.37 -7.08 -0.96
C ILE A 95 11.80 -8.51 -0.65
N HIS A 96 11.24 -9.09 0.39
CA HIS A 96 11.49 -10.48 0.78
C HIS A 96 10.68 -11.46 -0.07
N ASP A 97 11.36 -12.48 -0.64
CA ASP A 97 10.73 -13.56 -1.41
C ASP A 97 10.13 -14.64 -0.51
N ILE A 98 9.01 -14.32 0.12
CA ILE A 98 8.23 -15.20 1.00
C ILE A 98 7.84 -16.51 0.28
N ILE A 99 7.41 -16.43 -0.97
CA ILE A 99 6.95 -17.59 -1.75
C ILE A 99 8.08 -18.60 -1.97
N ALA A 100 9.27 -18.15 -2.38
CA ALA A 100 10.40 -19.06 -2.58
C ALA A 100 10.84 -19.70 -1.26
N LEU A 101 10.85 -18.92 -0.18
CA LEU A 101 11.12 -19.45 1.15
C LEU A 101 10.09 -20.52 1.53
N GLU A 102 8.81 -20.33 1.17
CA GLU A 102 7.71 -21.22 1.58
C GLU A 102 7.84 -22.58 0.91
N LYS A 103 8.12 -22.52 -0.40
CA LYS A 103 8.47 -23.71 -1.18
C LYS A 103 9.71 -24.42 -0.62
N ALA A 104 10.75 -23.67 -0.24
CA ALA A 104 11.97 -24.25 0.32
C ALA A 104 11.73 -24.94 1.68
N ALA A 105 10.92 -24.35 2.55
CA ALA A 105 10.58 -24.94 3.86
C ALA A 105 9.70 -26.20 3.72
N LEU A 106 8.77 -26.18 2.76
CA LEU A 106 7.97 -27.36 2.41
C LEU A 106 8.87 -28.48 1.86
N ALA A 107 9.81 -28.15 0.97
CA ALA A 107 10.73 -29.12 0.38
C ALA A 107 11.72 -29.73 1.40
N SER A 108 12.11 -28.98 2.44
CA SER A 108 13.02 -29.45 3.48
C SER A 108 12.32 -30.20 4.62
N GLY A 109 11.00 -30.36 4.58
CA GLY A 109 10.23 -31.00 5.66
C GLY A 109 10.15 -30.16 6.95
N ALA A 110 10.64 -28.91 6.93
CA ALA A 110 10.55 -27.97 8.05
C ALA A 110 9.13 -27.39 8.23
N ALA A 111 8.19 -27.79 7.38
CA ALA A 111 6.78 -27.35 7.38
C ALA A 111 5.84 -28.34 8.09
N GLY A 112 6.34 -29.14 9.04
CA GLY A 112 5.54 -30.07 9.84
C GLY A 112 4.73 -29.38 10.96
N GLU A 113 3.50 -29.85 11.14
CA GLU A 113 2.54 -29.46 12.18
C GLU A 113 3.07 -29.65 13.62
N GLU A 114 3.86 -28.73 14.17
CA GLU A 114 4.00 -28.62 15.65
C GLU A 114 4.55 -27.29 16.18
N ASP A 115 4.69 -26.24 15.37
CA ASP A 115 5.12 -24.92 15.85
C ASP A 115 3.98 -24.12 16.58
N VAL A 116 2.97 -24.78 17.14
CA VAL A 116 1.95 -24.12 17.98
C VAL A 116 2.39 -24.10 19.45
N ALA A 117 3.34 -24.95 19.85
CA ALA A 117 3.76 -25.08 21.26
C ALA A 117 5.17 -24.58 21.60
N SER A 118 6.09 -24.37 20.63
CA SER A 118 7.45 -23.91 20.92
C SER A 118 7.89 -22.74 20.04
N GLY A 119 7.81 -21.52 20.56
CA GLY A 119 8.10 -20.27 19.82
C GLY A 119 9.57 -20.00 19.43
N ALA A 120 10.26 -20.89 18.71
CA ALA A 120 11.69 -20.79 18.44
C ALA A 120 12.03 -20.37 16.99
N SER A 121 12.18 -19.05 16.79
CA SER A 121 12.86 -18.38 15.66
C SER A 121 12.23 -18.45 14.24
N GLY A 122 11.89 -19.62 13.70
CA GLY A 122 11.51 -19.76 12.27
C GLY A 122 10.25 -18.99 11.87
N LYS A 123 9.14 -19.22 12.58
CA LYS A 123 7.89 -18.45 12.38
C LYS A 123 8.06 -16.94 12.64
N LYS A 124 8.88 -16.58 13.64
CA LYS A 124 9.15 -15.17 13.97
C LYS A 124 9.92 -14.46 12.85
N VAL A 125 10.89 -15.14 12.23
CA VAL A 125 11.68 -14.60 11.11
C VAL A 125 10.79 -14.36 9.88
N TRP A 126 9.85 -15.25 9.60
CA TRP A 126 8.99 -15.06 8.44
C TRP A 126 7.96 -13.95 8.60
N THR A 127 7.35 -13.87 9.77
CA THR A 127 6.41 -12.80 10.10
C THR A 127 7.10 -11.44 10.00
N PHE A 128 8.39 -11.33 10.41
CA PHE A 128 9.16 -10.10 10.22
C PHE A 128 9.31 -9.73 8.74
N ARG A 129 9.71 -10.69 7.88
CA ARG A 129 9.85 -10.45 6.44
C ARG A 129 8.53 -10.03 5.76
N ARG A 130 7.42 -10.69 6.14
CA ARG A 130 6.08 -10.31 5.67
C ARG A 130 5.68 -8.90 6.12
N THR A 131 5.94 -8.60 7.40
CA THR A 131 5.70 -7.27 7.99
C THR A 131 6.48 -6.19 7.25
N ASP A 132 7.74 -6.46 6.90
CA ASP A 132 8.62 -5.52 6.22
C ASP A 132 8.14 -5.23 4.79
N ASN A 133 7.76 -6.25 4.02
CA ASN A 133 7.12 -6.08 2.71
C ASN A 133 5.87 -5.18 2.78
N LEU A 134 4.99 -5.43 3.76
CA LEU A 134 3.77 -4.63 3.94
C LEU A 134 4.08 -3.17 4.32
N ARG A 135 5.13 -2.94 5.12
CA ARG A 135 5.60 -1.58 5.44
C ARG A 135 6.14 -0.86 4.21
N LEU A 136 6.93 -1.56 3.40
CA LEU A 136 7.46 -1.02 2.14
C LEU A 136 6.34 -0.62 1.19
N TRP A 137 5.36 -1.50 0.98
CA TRP A 137 4.20 -1.21 0.14
C TRP A 137 3.38 -0.04 0.68
N ALA A 138 2.98 -0.07 1.96
CA ALA A 138 2.21 1.03 2.56
C ALA A 138 2.96 2.36 2.55
N GLY A 139 4.27 2.36 2.82
CA GLY A 139 5.12 3.55 2.74
C GLY A 139 5.16 4.13 1.33
N ALA A 140 5.30 3.30 0.31
CA ALA A 140 5.30 3.72 -1.09
C ALA A 140 3.93 4.32 -1.50
N LEU A 141 2.83 3.76 -1.00
CA LEU A 141 1.49 4.31 -1.20
C LEU A 141 1.30 5.68 -0.54
N LYS A 142 1.76 5.85 0.71
CA LYS A 142 1.72 7.13 1.43
C LYS A 142 2.50 8.22 0.69
N ILE A 143 3.65 7.88 0.12
CA ILE A 143 4.52 8.85 -0.55
C ILE A 143 3.96 9.20 -1.94
N ARG A 144 3.60 8.18 -2.75
CA ARG A 144 3.21 8.38 -4.14
C ARG A 144 1.79 8.89 -4.31
N TYR A 145 0.86 8.31 -3.57
CA TYR A 145 -0.58 8.59 -3.71
C TYR A 145 -1.11 9.49 -2.59
N THR A 146 -0.26 9.93 -1.67
CA THR A 146 -0.65 10.72 -0.49
C THR A 146 -1.77 10.05 0.32
N LEU A 147 -1.84 8.71 0.30
CA LEU A 147 -2.89 7.99 1.02
C LEU A 147 -2.75 8.22 2.53
N PRO A 148 -3.85 8.53 3.25
CA PRO A 148 -3.82 8.85 4.68
C PRO A 148 -3.73 7.58 5.53
N ILE A 149 -2.67 6.80 5.35
CA ILE A 149 -2.46 5.52 6.06
C ILE A 149 -1.83 5.76 7.43
N GLU A 150 -2.53 5.37 8.48
CA GLU A 150 -2.10 5.44 9.88
C GLU A 150 -1.62 4.08 10.38
N THR A 151 -0.36 4.02 10.82
CA THR A 151 0.23 2.81 11.40
C THR A 151 0.38 2.99 12.92
N PRO A 152 -0.17 2.11 13.78
CA PRO A 152 -0.16 2.28 15.24
C PRO A 152 1.22 2.52 15.85
N SER A 153 2.28 1.93 15.29
CA SER A 153 3.65 2.12 15.77
C SER A 153 4.14 3.58 15.71
N HIS A 154 3.49 4.45 14.93
CA HIS A 154 3.79 5.89 14.89
C HIS A 154 3.09 6.69 15.99
N LEU A 155 2.13 6.12 16.73
CA LEU A 155 1.40 6.84 17.79
C LEU A 155 2.15 6.89 19.13
N LEU A 156 3.20 6.06 19.30
CA LEU A 156 3.98 5.98 20.54
C LEU A 156 5.17 6.96 20.59
N ALA A 157 5.47 7.70 19.52
CA ALA A 157 6.61 8.63 19.49
C ALA A 157 6.34 10.01 20.11
N THR A 158 5.17 10.24 20.73
CA THR A 158 4.80 11.55 21.30
C THR A 158 4.27 11.51 22.73
N GLN A 159 4.70 10.54 23.54
CA GLN A 159 4.40 10.57 24.98
C GLN A 159 5.60 11.13 25.77
N PRO A 160 5.50 12.34 26.36
CA PRO A 160 6.51 12.81 27.30
C PRO A 160 6.42 12.00 28.58
N THR A 161 7.51 11.30 28.93
CA THR A 161 7.68 10.60 30.21
C THR A 161 7.69 11.60 31.37
N PRO A 162 6.89 11.40 32.44
CA PRO A 162 6.98 12.23 33.63
C PRO A 162 8.07 11.68 34.55
N GLY A 163 9.15 12.45 34.75
CA GLY A 163 10.04 12.25 35.90
C GLY A 163 11.53 12.47 35.64
N SER A 164 12.02 13.68 35.93
CA SER A 164 13.10 13.93 36.88
C SER A 164 13.49 15.41 36.83
N ALA A 165 13.38 16.08 37.97
CA ALA A 165 13.65 17.49 38.15
C ALA A 165 15.15 17.72 38.39
N PHE A 166 15.81 18.55 37.58
CA PHE A 166 16.97 19.35 37.98
C PHE A 166 17.08 20.64 37.13
N ASN A 167 16.84 21.77 37.81
CA ASN A 167 17.38 23.13 37.70
C ASN A 167 17.55 23.90 36.34
N THR A 168 16.74 24.96 36.26
CA THR A 168 17.01 26.35 35.75
C THR A 168 16.99 26.68 34.24
N PRO A 169 16.66 27.95 33.87
CA PRO A 169 15.63 28.24 32.87
C PRO A 169 16.18 28.83 31.55
N LEU A 170 15.45 28.64 30.46
CA LEU A 170 15.34 29.64 29.41
C LEU A 170 14.04 29.42 28.62
N SER A 171 13.21 30.45 28.58
CA SER A 171 11.95 30.49 27.85
C SER A 171 12.12 30.06 26.40
N SER A 172 11.50 28.93 26.03
CA SER A 172 11.31 28.57 24.62
C SER A 172 10.04 29.26 24.10
N PRO A 173 10.08 29.95 22.95
CA PRO A 173 8.85 30.25 22.24
C PRO A 173 8.23 28.92 21.83
N SER A 174 6.92 28.76 22.08
CA SER A 174 6.13 27.60 21.67
C SER A 174 6.44 27.24 20.21
N GLY A 175 7.29 26.22 20.04
CA GLY A 175 7.57 25.61 18.75
C GLY A 175 6.27 25.03 18.24
N ALA A 176 5.72 25.70 17.24
CA ALA A 176 4.51 25.30 16.56
C ALA A 176 4.58 23.81 16.22
N LYS A 177 3.48 23.10 16.50
CA LYS A 177 3.20 21.78 15.94
C LYS A 177 3.17 21.93 14.43
N THR A 178 4.33 21.85 13.78
CA THR A 178 4.42 21.61 12.33
C THR A 178 4.00 20.16 12.10
N ARG A 179 2.69 19.92 12.25
CA ARG A 179 2.03 18.96 11.38
C ARG A 179 2.36 19.42 9.97
N PHE A 180 2.94 18.55 9.15
CA PHE A 180 2.92 18.73 7.71
C PHE A 180 1.45 18.61 7.24
N ALA A 181 0.66 19.63 7.56
CA ALA A 181 -0.65 19.87 7.02
C ALA A 181 -0.41 20.64 5.73
N PHE A 182 -0.31 19.92 4.62
CA PHE A 182 -0.50 20.53 3.31
C PHE A 182 -1.91 21.13 3.28
N GLY A 183 -1.98 22.46 3.27
CA GLY A 183 -3.13 23.27 2.88
C GLY A 183 -4.23 23.52 3.94
N PRO A 184 -4.73 24.77 4.04
CA PRO A 184 -6.03 25.06 4.64
C PRO A 184 -7.12 24.81 3.56
N ARG A 185 -7.66 23.59 3.52
CA ARG A 185 -8.96 23.32 2.92
C ARG A 185 -9.81 22.57 3.96
N GLY A 186 -11.12 22.82 3.92
CA GLY A 186 -12.09 22.58 5.00
C GLY A 186 -12.01 21.21 5.67
N LYS A 187 -12.51 21.17 6.90
CA LYS A 187 -12.51 20.00 7.79
C LYS A 187 -13.32 18.81 7.25
N ASP A 188 -14.09 19.01 6.18
CA ASP A 188 -15.03 18.04 5.61
C ASP A 188 -14.55 17.37 4.30
N ASP A 189 -13.46 17.84 3.66
CA ASP A 189 -12.97 17.30 2.37
C ASP A 189 -11.77 16.35 2.50
N ARG A 190 -11.30 16.06 3.72
CA ARG A 190 -10.17 15.13 3.90
C ARG A 190 -10.67 13.70 3.92
N GLU A 191 -10.19 12.92 2.95
CA GLU A 191 -10.38 11.47 2.88
C GLU A 191 -10.06 10.84 4.25
N PRO A 192 -10.95 9.97 4.78
CA PRO A 192 -10.81 9.44 6.13
C PRO A 192 -9.51 8.63 6.26
N PRO A 193 -8.77 8.76 7.38
CA PRO A 193 -7.58 7.97 7.60
C PRO A 193 -7.85 6.47 7.55
N ILE A 194 -6.91 5.71 6.97
CA ILE A 194 -6.99 4.26 6.88
C ILE A 194 -6.04 3.68 7.92
N LEU A 195 -6.58 3.01 8.92
CA LEU A 195 -5.76 2.28 9.89
C LEU A 195 -5.12 1.08 9.18
N PHE A 196 -3.80 0.93 9.29
CA PHE A 196 -3.07 -0.20 8.73
C PHE A 196 -1.90 -0.58 9.64
N ASP A 197 -1.95 -1.77 10.21
CA ASP A 197 -0.93 -2.36 11.08
C ASP A 197 -0.28 -3.55 10.36
N PRO A 198 0.93 -3.37 9.78
CA PRO A 198 1.60 -4.42 9.03
C PRO A 198 1.83 -5.72 9.84
N PRO A 199 2.24 -5.69 11.13
CA PRO A 199 2.23 -6.88 11.98
C PRO A 199 0.90 -7.64 12.06
N VAL A 200 -0.23 -6.94 12.23
CA VAL A 200 -1.57 -7.56 12.30
C VAL A 200 -1.88 -8.29 11.00
N VAL A 201 -1.61 -7.63 9.86
CA VAL A 201 -1.80 -8.21 8.52
C VAL A 201 -0.87 -9.40 8.26
N ALA A 202 0.41 -9.29 8.59
CA ALA A 202 1.39 -10.34 8.38
C ALA A 202 1.05 -11.64 9.16
N LYS A 203 0.52 -11.48 10.38
CA LYS A 203 0.12 -12.58 11.26
C LYS A 203 -1.30 -13.07 11.03
N ARG A 204 -2.12 -12.28 10.31
CA ARG A 204 -3.55 -12.52 10.11
C ARG A 204 -4.33 -12.55 11.42
N GLU A 205 -4.04 -11.60 12.31
CA GLU A 205 -4.77 -11.39 13.58
C GLU A 205 -6.15 -10.75 13.31
N ALA A 206 -7.08 -10.75 14.26
CA ALA A 206 -8.46 -10.29 14.04
C ALA A 206 -8.54 -8.89 13.37
N GLY A 207 -9.38 -8.77 12.32
CA GLY A 207 -9.57 -7.54 11.54
C GLY A 207 -8.48 -7.24 10.49
N TRP A 208 -7.52 -8.13 10.31
CA TRP A 208 -6.42 -7.96 9.34
C TRP A 208 -6.88 -7.84 7.88
N ASP A 209 -7.95 -8.55 7.53
CA ASP A 209 -8.49 -8.68 6.18
C ASP A 209 -9.21 -7.40 5.77
N ASP A 210 -10.07 -6.87 6.64
CA ASP A 210 -10.72 -5.56 6.44
C ASP A 210 -9.68 -4.43 6.30
N MET A 211 -8.65 -4.48 7.14
CA MET A 211 -7.55 -3.52 7.15
C MET A 211 -6.74 -3.57 5.84
N LEU A 212 -6.43 -4.76 5.34
CA LEU A 212 -5.71 -4.93 4.08
C LEU A 212 -6.57 -4.51 2.88
N GLU A 213 -7.85 -4.91 2.88
CA GLU A 213 -8.80 -4.56 1.82
C GLU A 213 -9.02 -3.05 1.72
N ALA A 214 -9.12 -2.34 2.84
CA ALA A 214 -9.30 -0.90 2.85
C ALA A 214 -8.15 -0.17 2.13
N VAL A 215 -6.90 -0.54 2.42
CA VAL A 215 -5.72 0.05 1.75
C VAL A 215 -5.64 -0.39 0.29
N LEU A 216 -5.92 -1.67 0.01
CA LEU A 216 -5.90 -2.21 -1.36
C LEU A 216 -6.91 -1.48 -2.26
N THR A 217 -8.15 -1.32 -1.80
CA THR A 217 -9.22 -0.65 -2.54
C THR A 217 -8.84 0.79 -2.86
N ARG A 218 -8.33 1.51 -1.85
CA ARG A 218 -7.89 2.91 -2.01
C ARG A 218 -6.72 3.06 -2.98
N TRP A 219 -5.78 2.11 -2.97
CA TRP A 219 -4.72 2.07 -3.97
C TRP A 219 -5.26 1.82 -5.37
N VAL A 220 -6.17 0.86 -5.54
CA VAL A 220 -6.82 0.56 -6.83
C VAL A 220 -7.54 1.80 -7.36
N ASP A 221 -8.31 2.50 -6.52
CA ASP A 221 -8.99 3.72 -6.91
C ASP A 221 -8.01 4.79 -7.42
N LYS A 222 -6.90 5.00 -6.71
CA LYS A 222 -5.86 5.94 -7.13
C LYS A 222 -5.13 5.51 -8.41
N ALA A 223 -4.89 4.21 -8.58
CA ALA A 223 -4.29 3.69 -9.80
C ALA A 223 -5.23 3.82 -11.01
N VAL A 224 -6.53 3.66 -10.80
CA VAL A 224 -7.57 3.86 -11.83
C VAL A 224 -7.69 5.34 -12.19
N GLU A 225 -7.74 6.22 -11.20
CA GLU A 225 -7.73 7.68 -11.38
C GLU A 225 -6.50 8.10 -12.20
N GLU A 226 -5.31 7.63 -11.81
CA GLU A 226 -4.06 7.90 -12.52
C GLU A 226 -4.06 7.33 -13.95
N ARG A 227 -4.69 6.18 -14.19
CA ARG A 227 -4.72 5.57 -15.52
C ARG A 227 -5.69 6.28 -16.47
N ARG A 228 -6.78 6.81 -15.92
CA ARG A 228 -7.80 7.57 -16.65
C ARG A 228 -7.39 9.01 -16.86
N SER A 229 -6.57 9.58 -15.97
CA SER A 229 -6.10 10.95 -16.13
C SER A 229 -5.06 11.03 -17.25
N VAL A 230 -5.28 11.99 -18.14
CA VAL A 230 -4.41 12.16 -19.31
C VAL A 230 -3.25 13.12 -19.03
N GLN A 231 -3.41 14.00 -18.04
CA GLN A 231 -2.34 14.87 -17.54
C GLN A 231 -2.31 14.91 -16.01
N SER A 232 -1.11 14.98 -15.44
CA SER A 232 -0.78 15.87 -14.33
C SER A 232 0.71 16.14 -14.30
#